data_AF-A0A6B2CUI5-F1
#
_entry.id   AF-A0A6B2CUI5-F1
#
_cell.length_a   1.000
_cell.length_b   1.000
_cell.length_c   1.000
_cell.angle_alpha   90.00
_cell.angle_beta   90.00
_cell.angle_gamma   90.00
#
_symmetry.space_group_name_H-M   'P 1'
#
loop_
_entity.id
_entity.type
_entity.pdbx_description
1 polymer ?
#
loop_
_entity_poly.entity_id
_entity_poly.type
_entity_poly.pdbx_seq_one_letter_code
_entity_poly.pdbx_strand_id
1 'polypeptide(L)'
;MARVLTVLAHGDADGVCSAAVVKAALAGEYEAVRVYFTHPVDLAKDFEAFAEGDVYIVDVAIDEKTAEEVRRAFRSYGGRVVYIDHHPLSVDLPGVEVVHEVGSSASELAYRHLGGRLPRLYSRVALYGAIGDYLDHTEWVKEALEAWDRRLVYFEAGVLMQGLERARKDHEFKRAVVDHLAGNSPPSAMERLMKLA
;
A
#
# COMPACT_ATOMS: atom_id res chain seq x y z
N MET A 1 -20.83 -15.48 6.70
CA MET A 1 -20.58 -14.04 6.44
C MET A 1 -19.61 -13.97 5.28
N ALA A 2 -19.81 -13.03 4.35
CA ALA A 2 -18.89 -12.81 3.24
C ALA A 2 -17.47 -12.58 3.77
N ARG A 3 -16.46 -13.19 3.15
CA ARG A 3 -15.07 -12.95 3.56
C ARG A 3 -14.62 -11.61 2.99
N VAL A 4 -14.56 -10.59 3.85
CA VAL A 4 -14.15 -9.22 3.49
C VAL A 4 -12.71 -8.97 3.91
N LEU A 5 -11.96 -8.25 3.08
CA LEU A 5 -10.66 -7.69 3.38
C LEU A 5 -10.76 -6.16 3.33
N THR A 6 -10.34 -5.49 4.41
CA THR A 6 -10.14 -4.04 4.45
C THR A 6 -8.65 -3.72 4.34
N VAL A 7 -8.29 -2.77 3.47
CA VAL A 7 -6.95 -2.21 3.36
C VAL A 7 -7.02 -0.73 3.75
N LEU A 8 -6.29 -0.35 4.80
CA LEU A 8 -6.05 1.05 5.17
C LEU A 8 -4.67 1.42 4.64
N ALA A 9 -4.61 2.37 3.73
CA ALA A 9 -3.36 2.74 3.06
C ALA A 9 -3.07 4.24 3.20
N HIS A 10 -1.81 4.63 3.11
CA HIS A 10 -1.49 6.01 2.81
C HIS A 10 -1.80 6.34 1.34
N GLY A 11 -2.01 7.63 1.07
CA GLY A 11 -2.59 8.11 -0.19
C GLY A 11 -1.57 8.56 -1.24
N ASP A 12 -0.28 8.42 -0.98
CA ASP A 12 0.80 8.70 -1.93
C ASP A 12 1.11 7.47 -2.79
N ALA A 13 2.23 7.51 -3.52
CA ALA A 13 2.60 6.46 -4.45
C ALA A 13 2.92 5.14 -3.74
N ASP A 14 3.61 5.16 -2.60
CA ASP A 14 4.00 3.94 -1.90
C ASP A 14 2.78 3.24 -1.27
N GLY A 15 1.91 3.97 -0.57
CA GLY A 15 0.68 3.45 -0.01
C GLY A 15 -0.31 2.94 -1.07
N VAL A 16 -0.47 3.67 -2.19
CA VAL A 16 -1.32 3.23 -3.32
C VAL A 16 -0.78 1.96 -3.97
N CYS A 17 0.54 1.87 -4.19
CA CYS A 17 1.16 0.67 -4.76
C CYS A 17 1.08 -0.53 -3.81
N SER A 18 1.31 -0.31 -2.51
CA SER A 18 1.15 -1.31 -1.47
C SER A 18 -0.26 -1.88 -1.44
N ALA A 19 -1.28 -1.01 -1.46
CA ALA A 19 -2.68 -1.41 -1.50
C ALA A 19 -3.02 -2.21 -2.77
N ALA A 20 -2.46 -1.82 -3.93
CA ALA A 20 -2.64 -2.53 -5.18
C ALA A 20 -2.01 -3.93 -5.16
N VAL A 21 -0.81 -4.08 -4.59
CA VAL A 21 -0.14 -5.38 -4.40
C VAL A 21 -0.96 -6.28 -3.49
N VAL A 22 -1.40 -5.77 -2.33
CA VAL A 22 -2.25 -6.52 -1.38
C VAL A 22 -3.54 -6.98 -2.07
N LYS A 23 -4.23 -6.05 -2.76
CA LYS A 23 -5.48 -6.33 -3.46
C LYS A 23 -5.29 -7.37 -4.55
N ALA A 24 -4.30 -7.21 -5.43
CA ALA A 24 -4.03 -8.16 -6.50
C ALA A 24 -3.72 -9.55 -5.97
N ALA A 25 -2.92 -9.64 -4.91
CA ALA A 25 -2.51 -10.92 -4.35
C ALA A 25 -3.71 -11.64 -3.72
N LEU A 26 -4.57 -10.92 -3.00
CA LEU A 26 -5.64 -11.50 -2.18
C LEU A 26 -7.01 -11.53 -2.86
N ALA A 27 -7.21 -10.92 -4.03
CA ALA A 27 -8.53 -10.81 -4.68
C ALA A 27 -9.25 -12.15 -4.89
N GLY A 28 -8.52 -13.27 -5.08
CA GLY A 28 -9.13 -14.60 -5.24
C GLY A 28 -9.59 -15.26 -3.93
N GLU A 29 -9.24 -14.71 -2.77
CA GLU A 29 -9.54 -15.29 -1.45
C GLU A 29 -10.71 -14.60 -0.72
N TYR A 30 -11.11 -13.41 -1.16
CA TYR A 30 -12.11 -12.58 -0.50
C TYR A 30 -13.22 -12.21 -1.48
N GLU A 31 -14.45 -12.12 -1.00
CA GLU A 31 -15.60 -11.67 -1.80
C GLU A 31 -15.54 -10.17 -2.09
N ALA A 32 -14.89 -9.39 -1.21
CA ALA A 32 -14.67 -7.97 -1.38
C ALA A 32 -13.33 -7.54 -0.77
N VAL A 33 -12.58 -6.75 -1.52
CA VAL A 33 -11.38 -6.04 -1.03
C VAL A 33 -11.66 -4.53 -1.08
N ARG A 34 -11.83 -3.93 0.09
CA ARG A 34 -12.16 -2.51 0.28
C ARG A 34 -10.91 -1.73 0.66
N VAL A 35 -10.69 -0.59 0.01
CA VAL A 35 -9.49 0.23 0.25
C VAL A 35 -9.92 1.60 0.77
N TYR A 36 -9.38 2.00 1.91
CA TYR A 36 -9.57 3.32 2.49
C TYR A 36 -8.21 3.99 2.67
N PHE A 37 -8.17 5.30 2.46
CA PHE A 37 -6.96 6.08 2.66
C PHE A 37 -7.03 6.80 4.00
N THR A 38 -5.96 6.67 4.78
CA THR A 38 -5.81 7.24 6.11
C THR A 38 -4.45 7.95 6.22
N HIS A 39 -4.26 8.66 7.33
CA HIS A 39 -2.98 9.26 7.71
C HIS A 39 -2.61 8.86 9.14
N PRO A 40 -1.34 9.01 9.56
CA PRO A 40 -0.87 8.61 10.89
C PRO A 40 -1.76 9.08 12.05
N VAL A 41 -2.16 10.36 12.02
CA VAL A 41 -2.97 10.99 13.09
C VAL A 41 -4.44 10.53 13.11
N ASP A 42 -4.94 9.97 12.01
CA ASP A 42 -6.34 9.52 11.88
C ASP A 42 -6.45 7.98 11.93
N LEU A 43 -5.34 7.24 11.98
CA LEU A 43 -5.31 5.78 11.82
C LEU A 43 -6.23 5.05 12.81
N ALA A 44 -6.21 5.41 14.09
CA ALA A 44 -7.06 4.76 15.10
C ALA A 44 -8.55 4.96 14.79
N LYS A 45 -8.93 6.20 14.47
CA LYS A 45 -10.31 6.60 14.14
C LYS A 45 -10.79 5.91 12.86
N ASP A 46 -9.99 5.94 11.81
CA ASP A 46 -10.35 5.34 10.51
C ASP A 46 -10.38 3.81 10.61
N PHE A 47 -9.50 3.21 11.41
CA PHE A 47 -9.57 1.78 11.72
C PHE A 47 -10.88 1.41 12.42
N GLU A 48 -11.28 2.13 13.48
CA GLU A 48 -12.56 1.89 14.15
C GLU A 48 -13.77 2.07 13.22
N ALA A 49 -13.68 3.00 12.26
CA ALA A 49 -14.77 3.28 11.32
C ALA A 49 -14.89 2.26 10.17
N PHE A 50 -13.77 1.70 9.70
CA PHE A 50 -13.72 0.95 8.44
C PHE A 50 -13.24 -0.50 8.56
N ALA A 51 -12.66 -0.91 9.69
CA ALA A 51 -12.18 -2.28 9.89
C ALA A 51 -13.34 -3.29 9.83
N GLU A 52 -13.27 -4.21 8.88
CA GLU A 52 -14.23 -5.29 8.69
C GLU A 52 -13.49 -6.51 8.11
N GLY A 53 -13.68 -7.70 8.70
CA GLY A 53 -13.01 -8.92 8.25
C GLY A 53 -11.51 -8.93 8.57
N ASP A 54 -10.69 -9.39 7.62
CA ASP A 54 -9.23 -9.29 7.76
C ASP A 54 -8.78 -7.87 7.37
N VAL A 55 -7.81 -7.31 8.08
CA VAL A 55 -7.36 -5.93 7.87
C VAL A 55 -5.88 -5.88 7.54
N TYR A 56 -5.53 -5.18 6.46
CA TYR A 56 -4.17 -4.78 6.14
C TYR A 56 -4.02 -3.28 6.33
N ILE A 57 -2.97 -2.86 7.01
CA ILE A 57 -2.55 -1.46 7.11
C ILE A 57 -1.22 -1.36 6.37
N VAL A 58 -1.12 -0.48 5.38
CA VAL A 58 0.05 -0.36 4.52
C VAL A 58 0.52 1.09 4.40
N ASP A 59 1.81 1.30 4.64
CA ASP A 59 2.48 2.61 4.50
C ASP A 59 1.93 3.72 5.42
N VAL A 60 1.41 3.35 6.60
CA VAL A 60 0.87 4.33 7.55
C VAL A 60 1.70 4.30 8.82
N ALA A 61 2.54 5.32 8.99
CA ALA A 61 3.29 5.53 10.22
C ALA A 61 2.35 5.61 11.44
N ILE A 62 2.81 5.13 12.59
CA ILE A 62 2.09 5.30 13.86
C ILE A 62 2.61 6.56 14.54
N ASP A 63 1.79 7.62 14.54
CA ASP A 63 2.11 8.87 15.21
C ASP A 63 2.24 8.67 16.72
N GLU A 64 3.34 9.16 17.31
CA GLU A 64 3.66 8.99 18.73
C GLU A 64 2.54 9.46 19.66
N LYS A 65 1.77 10.48 19.26
CA LYS A 65 0.68 11.04 20.09
C LYS A 65 -0.54 10.13 20.09
N THR A 66 -0.76 9.37 19.02
CA THR A 66 -1.90 8.46 18.86
C THR A 66 -1.52 6.99 19.03
N ALA A 67 -0.26 6.68 19.33
CA ALA A 67 0.27 5.32 19.32
C ALA A 67 -0.48 4.37 20.27
N GLU A 68 -0.82 4.82 21.47
CA GLU A 68 -1.60 4.03 22.43
C GLU A 68 -3.07 3.83 22.01
N GLU A 69 -3.64 4.76 21.25
CA GLU A 69 -4.99 4.61 20.69
C GLU A 69 -4.98 3.56 19.57
N VAL A 70 -4.01 3.62 18.67
CA VAL A 70 -3.80 2.62 17.61
C VAL A 70 -3.59 1.24 18.21
N ARG A 71 -2.68 1.12 19.19
CA ARG A 71 -2.41 -0.14 19.91
C ARG A 71 -3.68 -0.70 20.53
N ARG A 72 -4.50 0.14 21.17
CA ARG A 72 -5.76 -0.28 21.79
C ARG A 72 -6.77 -0.75 20.73
N ALA A 73 -6.94 -0.01 19.65
CA ALA A 73 -7.86 -0.34 18.56
C ALA A 73 -7.50 -1.66 17.89
N PHE A 74 -6.21 -1.90 17.61
CA PHE A 74 -5.75 -3.15 17.00
C PHE A 74 -5.93 -4.33 17.97
N ARG A 75 -5.59 -4.15 19.24
CA ARG A 75 -5.72 -5.20 20.27
C ARG A 75 -7.17 -5.57 20.57
N SER A 76 -8.10 -4.61 20.50
CA SER A 76 -9.52 -4.87 20.72
C SER A 76 -10.21 -5.48 19.50
N TYR A 77 -9.57 -5.45 18.33
CA TYR A 77 -10.12 -6.01 17.11
C TYR A 77 -10.17 -7.54 17.17
N GLY A 78 -11.34 -8.11 16.87
CA GLY A 78 -11.56 -9.56 16.91
C GLY A 78 -11.10 -10.31 15.66
N GLY A 79 -10.65 -9.60 14.63
CA GLY A 79 -10.19 -10.18 13.35
C GLY A 79 -8.66 -10.15 13.20
N ARG A 80 -8.16 -10.65 12.07
CA ARG A 80 -6.72 -10.60 11.75
C ARG A 80 -6.33 -9.19 11.35
N VAL A 81 -5.19 -8.72 11.85
CA VAL A 81 -4.57 -7.46 11.46
C VAL A 81 -3.15 -7.74 10.97
N VAL A 82 -2.81 -7.22 9.78
CA VAL A 82 -1.47 -7.23 9.21
C VAL A 82 -1.03 -5.78 9.01
N TYR A 83 0.13 -5.41 9.53
CA TYR A 83 0.70 -4.07 9.43
C TYR A 83 2.00 -4.15 8.64
N ILE A 84 2.07 -3.43 7.51
CA ILE A 84 3.22 -3.39 6.61
C ILE A 84 3.68 -1.93 6.50
N ASP A 85 4.84 -1.61 7.06
CA ASP A 85 5.33 -0.23 7.05
C ASP A 85 6.86 -0.20 7.15
N HIS A 86 7.44 0.94 6.80
CA HIS A 86 8.88 1.19 6.84
C HIS A 86 9.28 2.34 7.78
N HIS A 87 8.33 3.12 8.28
CA HIS A 87 8.57 4.20 9.24
C HIS A 87 9.01 3.64 10.60
N PRO A 88 9.75 4.39 11.44
CA PRO A 88 10.08 3.95 12.78
C PRO A 88 8.82 3.61 13.61
N LEU A 89 8.80 2.44 14.24
CA LEU A 89 7.72 2.03 15.14
C LEU A 89 7.80 2.80 16.46
N SER A 90 6.71 3.48 16.81
CA SER A 90 6.57 4.22 18.07
C SER A 90 5.97 3.38 19.21
N VAL A 91 5.41 2.20 18.91
CA VAL A 91 4.74 1.32 19.88
C VAL A 91 4.80 -0.14 19.43
N ASP A 92 4.69 -1.08 20.37
CA ASP A 92 4.50 -2.50 20.08
C ASP A 92 3.04 -2.81 19.71
N LEU A 93 2.84 -3.71 18.75
CA LEU A 93 1.52 -4.11 18.23
C LEU A 93 1.21 -5.58 18.56
N PRO A 94 0.87 -5.91 19.82
CA PRO A 94 0.63 -7.30 20.21
C PRO A 94 -0.61 -7.87 19.50
N GLY A 95 -0.48 -9.07 18.94
CA GLY A 95 -1.55 -9.74 18.21
C GLY A 95 -1.70 -9.30 16.75
N VAL A 96 -0.84 -8.39 16.28
CA VAL A 96 -0.75 -7.95 14.89
C VAL A 96 0.41 -8.66 14.20
N GLU A 97 0.21 -9.09 12.96
CA GLU A 97 1.31 -9.55 12.10
C GLU A 97 2.04 -8.32 11.55
N VAL A 98 3.27 -8.10 12.01
CA VAL A 98 4.07 -6.91 11.65
C VAL A 98 5.13 -7.29 10.62
N VAL A 99 5.06 -6.66 9.44
CA VAL A 99 6.06 -6.72 8.38
C VAL A 99 6.72 -5.34 8.31
N HIS A 100 7.88 -5.21 8.96
CA HIS A 100 8.52 -3.91 9.17
C HIS A 100 10.01 -3.95 8.86
N GLU A 101 10.48 -2.99 8.06
CA GLU A 101 11.90 -2.83 7.74
C GLU A 101 12.17 -1.37 7.34
N VAL A 102 12.98 -0.66 8.11
CA VAL A 102 13.42 0.70 7.75
C VAL A 102 14.42 0.61 6.60
N GLY A 103 14.30 1.52 5.62
CA GLY A 103 15.20 1.61 4.46
C GLY A 103 14.70 0.87 3.22
N SER A 104 13.62 0.11 3.35
CA SER A 104 12.83 -0.42 2.23
C SER A 104 11.50 0.33 2.15
N SER A 105 10.84 0.35 1.00
CA SER A 105 9.49 0.92 0.89
C SER A 105 8.42 -0.07 1.38
N ALA A 106 7.25 0.44 1.78
CA ALA A 106 6.11 -0.39 2.14
C ALA A 106 5.62 -1.24 0.95
N SER A 107 5.71 -0.73 -0.28
CA SER A 107 5.30 -1.49 -1.46
C SER A 107 6.29 -2.61 -1.81
N GLU A 108 7.59 -2.40 -1.59
CA GLU A 108 8.58 -3.48 -1.61
C GLU A 108 8.26 -4.53 -0.53
N LEU A 109 7.98 -4.10 0.71
CA LEU A 109 7.66 -5.02 1.81
C LEU A 109 6.39 -5.83 1.52
N ALA A 110 5.34 -5.19 1.00
CA ALA A 110 4.11 -5.85 0.59
C ALA A 110 4.38 -6.88 -0.51
N TYR A 111 5.22 -6.57 -1.50
CA TYR A 111 5.58 -7.50 -2.55
C TYR A 111 6.50 -8.63 -2.06
N ARG A 112 7.45 -8.38 -1.16
CA ARG A 112 8.24 -9.47 -0.55
C ARG A 112 7.38 -10.41 0.27
N HIS A 113 6.40 -9.87 1.00
CA HIS A 113 5.49 -10.63 1.84
C HIS A 113 4.46 -11.45 1.03
N LEU A 114 3.88 -10.87 -0.03
CA LEU A 114 2.78 -11.49 -0.80
C LEU A 114 3.17 -11.93 -2.22
N GLY A 115 4.36 -11.59 -2.71
CA GLY A 115 4.76 -11.74 -4.11
C GLY A 115 4.84 -13.18 -4.60
N GLY A 116 5.01 -14.15 -3.69
CA GLY A 116 4.88 -15.58 -4.02
C GLY A 116 3.48 -15.96 -4.54
N ARG A 117 2.49 -15.08 -4.35
CA ARG A 117 1.09 -15.24 -4.79
C ARG A 117 0.81 -14.46 -6.08
N LEU A 118 1.78 -13.71 -6.61
CA LEU A 118 1.64 -12.87 -7.80
C LEU A 118 2.60 -13.29 -8.92
N PRO A 119 2.22 -13.11 -10.20
CA PRO A 119 3.18 -13.16 -11.29
C PRO A 119 4.32 -12.15 -11.07
N ARG A 120 5.54 -12.49 -11.49
CA ARG A 120 6.71 -11.58 -11.41
C ARG A 120 6.47 -10.21 -12.05
N LEU A 121 5.54 -10.12 -13.00
CA LEU A 121 5.16 -8.86 -13.64
C LEU A 121 4.60 -7.81 -12.66
N TYR A 122 4.12 -8.21 -11.47
CA TYR A 122 3.67 -7.26 -10.44
C TYR A 122 4.82 -6.57 -9.72
N SER A 123 6.08 -7.01 -9.90
CA SER A 123 7.22 -6.32 -9.28
C SER A 123 7.29 -4.85 -9.71
N ARG A 124 6.84 -4.51 -10.93
CA ARG A 124 6.78 -3.10 -11.38
C ARG A 124 5.88 -2.23 -10.52
N VAL A 125 4.79 -2.77 -9.97
CA VAL A 125 3.87 -2.00 -9.12
C VAL A 125 4.58 -1.61 -7.82
N ALA A 126 5.29 -2.56 -7.21
CA ALA A 126 6.12 -2.27 -6.03
C ALA A 126 7.32 -1.36 -6.36
N LEU A 127 7.91 -1.48 -7.55
CA LEU A 127 8.96 -0.56 -8.00
C LEU A 127 8.43 0.89 -8.11
N TYR A 128 7.20 1.11 -8.55
CA TYR A 128 6.63 2.46 -8.63
C TYR A 128 6.53 3.11 -7.24
N GLY A 129 6.08 2.36 -6.23
CA GLY A 129 6.01 2.85 -4.84
C GLY A 129 7.41 3.12 -4.26
N ALA A 130 8.33 2.17 -4.42
CA ALA A 130 9.72 2.33 -3.98
C ALA A 130 10.41 3.57 -4.59
N ILE A 131 10.21 3.82 -5.89
CA ILE A 131 10.71 5.03 -6.56
C ILE A 131 10.00 6.28 -6.03
N GLY A 132 8.70 6.18 -5.73
CA GLY A 132 7.89 7.24 -5.13
C GLY A 132 8.48 7.80 -3.84
N ASP A 133 9.04 6.92 -3.02
CA ASP A 133 9.67 7.22 -1.73
C ASP A 133 11.18 7.47 -1.82
N TYR A 134 11.75 7.50 -3.02
CA TYR A 134 13.21 7.58 -3.22
C TYR A 134 13.99 6.43 -2.56
N LEU A 135 13.35 5.27 -2.41
CA LEU A 135 13.92 4.04 -1.86
C LEU A 135 14.29 3.05 -2.97
N ASP A 136 14.72 3.56 -4.13
CA ASP A 136 15.05 2.77 -5.32
C ASP A 136 16.47 2.18 -5.32
N HIS A 137 17.05 2.02 -4.13
CA HIS A 137 18.46 1.64 -3.93
C HIS A 137 18.65 0.34 -3.13
N THR A 138 17.57 -0.31 -2.68
CA THR A 138 17.63 -1.62 -2.03
C THR A 138 18.13 -2.69 -3.01
N GLU A 139 18.71 -3.77 -2.50
CA GLU A 139 19.13 -4.88 -3.37
C GLU A 139 17.95 -5.50 -4.12
N TRP A 140 16.79 -5.62 -3.46
CA TRP A 140 15.57 -6.10 -4.12
C TRP A 140 15.14 -5.20 -5.27
N VAL A 141 15.14 -3.86 -5.10
CA VAL A 141 14.79 -2.92 -6.18
C VAL A 141 15.76 -3.07 -7.35
N LYS A 142 17.07 -3.13 -7.08
CA LYS A 142 18.09 -3.29 -8.12
C LYS A 142 17.86 -4.54 -8.95
N GLU A 143 17.65 -5.68 -8.28
CA GLU A 143 17.36 -6.97 -8.93
C GLU A 143 16.02 -6.94 -9.69
N ALA A 144 14.96 -6.40 -9.09
CA ALA A 144 13.65 -6.32 -9.72
C ALA A 144 13.68 -5.43 -10.97
N LEU A 145 14.45 -4.35 -10.97
CA LEU A 145 14.65 -3.46 -12.14
C LEU A 145 15.38 -4.15 -13.30
N GLU A 146 16.12 -5.23 -13.08
CA GLU A 146 16.76 -5.99 -14.18
C GLU A 146 15.74 -6.67 -15.09
N ALA A 147 14.52 -6.92 -14.59
CA ALA A 147 13.43 -7.50 -15.36
C ALA A 147 12.69 -6.50 -16.26
N TRP A 148 13.06 -5.21 -16.23
CA TRP A 148 12.31 -4.14 -16.89
C TRP A 148 13.20 -3.14 -17.62
N ASP A 149 12.64 -2.44 -18.61
CA ASP A 149 13.25 -1.20 -19.11
C ASP A 149 13.11 -0.12 -18.03
N ARG A 150 14.23 0.22 -17.39
CA ARG A 150 14.27 1.20 -16.30
C ARG A 150 13.62 2.53 -16.71
N ARG A 151 13.86 3.02 -17.94
CA ARG A 151 13.30 4.31 -18.40
C ARG A 151 11.78 4.29 -18.37
N LEU A 152 11.18 3.15 -18.74
CA LEU A 152 9.74 2.98 -18.67
C LEU A 152 9.28 2.93 -17.21
N VAL A 153 9.95 2.18 -16.33
CA VAL A 153 9.56 2.10 -14.92
C VAL A 153 9.59 3.47 -14.23
N TYR A 154 10.66 4.25 -14.44
CA TYR A 154 10.77 5.61 -13.90
C TYR A 154 9.73 6.57 -14.51
N PHE A 155 9.43 6.46 -15.80
CA PHE A 155 8.37 7.24 -16.43
C PHE A 155 7.01 6.96 -15.79
N GLU A 156 6.66 5.67 -15.63
CA GLU A 156 5.40 5.24 -15.02
C GLU A 156 5.30 5.67 -13.55
N ALA A 157 6.38 5.52 -12.77
CA ALA A 157 6.44 6.01 -11.40
C ALA A 157 6.21 7.53 -11.34
N GLY A 158 6.86 8.29 -12.23
CA GLY A 158 6.69 9.74 -12.33
C GLY A 158 5.25 10.15 -12.64
N VAL A 159 4.59 9.46 -13.59
CA VAL A 159 3.17 9.67 -13.91
C VAL A 159 2.30 9.43 -12.67
N LEU A 160 2.54 8.34 -11.96
CA LEU A 160 1.79 7.99 -10.76
C LEU A 160 1.93 9.04 -9.66
N MET A 161 3.17 9.41 -9.31
CA MET A 161 3.46 10.38 -8.27
C MET A 161 2.78 11.72 -8.55
N GLN A 162 2.98 12.27 -9.74
CA GLN A 162 2.44 13.56 -10.16
C GLN A 162 0.91 13.56 -10.23
N GLY A 163 0.33 12.45 -10.70
CA GLY A 163 -1.11 12.28 -10.77
C GLY A 163 -1.77 12.19 -9.39
N LEU A 164 -1.18 11.43 -8.46
CA LEU A 164 -1.66 11.29 -7.08
C LEU A 164 -1.50 12.58 -6.26
N GLU A 165 -0.40 13.30 -6.44
CA GLU A 165 -0.17 14.59 -5.76
C GLU A 165 -1.27 15.61 -6.13
N ARG A 166 -1.61 15.72 -7.41
CA ARG A 166 -2.68 16.61 -7.87
C ARG A 166 -4.08 16.12 -7.54
N ALA A 167 -4.27 14.81 -7.36
CA ALA A 167 -5.53 14.25 -6.87
C ALA A 167 -5.85 14.67 -5.42
N ARG A 168 -4.85 15.04 -4.62
CA ARG A 168 -5.01 15.48 -3.23
C ARG A 168 -5.84 14.50 -2.39
N LYS A 169 -7.05 14.90 -1.97
CA LYS A 169 -7.99 14.13 -1.12
C LYS A 169 -9.07 13.40 -1.92
N ASP A 170 -8.94 13.29 -3.25
CA ASP A 170 -9.86 12.50 -4.06
C ASP A 170 -9.64 11.00 -3.85
N HIS A 171 -10.18 10.48 -2.74
CA HIS A 171 -10.02 9.08 -2.35
C HIS A 171 -10.75 8.12 -3.31
N GLU A 172 -11.80 8.58 -3.99
CA GLU A 172 -12.47 7.77 -5.01
C GLU A 172 -11.56 7.55 -6.22
N PHE A 173 -10.92 8.62 -6.70
CA PHE A 173 -9.93 8.48 -7.76
C PHE A 173 -8.75 7.62 -7.35
N LYS A 174 -8.19 7.81 -6.16
CA LYS A 174 -7.07 6.98 -5.68
C LYS A 174 -7.46 5.50 -5.58
N ARG A 175 -8.70 5.17 -5.19
CA ARG A 175 -9.21 3.80 -5.23
C ARG A 175 -9.26 3.25 -6.66
N ALA A 176 -9.70 4.04 -7.62
CA ALA A 176 -9.67 3.65 -9.03
C ALA A 176 -8.23 3.40 -9.53
N VAL A 177 -7.25 4.19 -9.07
CA VAL A 177 -5.82 3.95 -9.35
C VAL A 177 -5.36 2.62 -8.74
N VAL A 178 -5.73 2.33 -7.49
CA VAL A 178 -5.43 1.03 -6.85
C VAL A 178 -6.00 -0.13 -7.68
N ASP A 179 -7.25 -0.04 -8.13
CA ASP A 179 -7.88 -1.07 -8.95
C ASP A 179 -7.17 -1.28 -10.29
N HIS A 180 -6.77 -0.18 -10.93
CA HIS A 180 -6.01 -0.20 -12.19
C HIS A 180 -4.64 -0.86 -12.04
N LEU A 181 -3.90 -0.50 -10.98
CA LEU A 181 -2.60 -1.11 -10.68
C LEU A 181 -2.74 -2.57 -10.24
N ALA A 182 -3.80 -2.92 -9.48
CA ALA A 182 -4.09 -4.29 -9.08
C ALA A 182 -4.43 -5.18 -10.29
N GLY A 183 -5.01 -4.60 -11.36
CA GLY A 183 -5.16 -5.23 -12.67
C GLY A 183 -3.84 -5.32 -13.47
N ASN A 184 -2.71 -4.99 -12.87
CA ASN A 184 -1.39 -4.92 -13.49
C ASN A 184 -1.35 -3.99 -14.72
N SER A 185 -2.13 -2.90 -14.73
CA SER A 185 -2.08 -1.91 -15.80
C SER A 185 -1.09 -0.79 -15.45
N PRO A 186 -0.29 -0.29 -16.40
CA PRO A 186 0.68 0.76 -16.12
C PRO A 186 -0.03 2.10 -15.84
N PRO A 187 0.50 2.96 -14.95
CA PRO A 187 -0.01 4.30 -14.66
C PRO A 187 -0.44 5.09 -15.91
N SER A 188 0.38 5.09 -16.95
CA SER A 188 0.16 5.84 -18.18
C SER A 188 -1.04 5.38 -19.02
N ALA A 189 -1.53 4.16 -18.80
CA ALA A 189 -2.74 3.67 -19.45
C ALA A 189 -4.03 4.25 -18.84
N MET A 190 -3.97 4.88 -17.66
CA MET A 190 -5.11 5.57 -17.07
C MET A 190 -5.15 7.02 -17.54
N GLU A 191 -6.05 7.34 -18.47
CA GLU A 191 -6.15 8.68 -19.09
C GLU A 191 -6.24 9.80 -18.04
N ARG A 192 -7.03 9.61 -16.99
CA ARG A 192 -7.18 10.61 -15.93
C ARG A 192 -5.87 10.83 -15.16
N LEU A 193 -5.09 9.78 -14.90
CA LEU A 193 -3.80 9.88 -14.23
C LEU A 193 -2.80 10.61 -15.12
N MET A 194 -2.73 10.26 -16.41
CA MET A 194 -1.88 10.95 -17.40
C MET A 194 -2.21 12.43 -17.57
N LYS A 195 -3.49 12.81 -17.54
CA LYS A 195 -3.89 14.23 -17.63
C LYS A 195 -3.49 15.03 -16.40
N LEU A 196 -3.39 14.37 -15.25
CA LEU A 196 -2.96 15.00 -14.02
C LEU A 196 -1.43 15.07 -13.96
N ALA A 197 -0.70 14.09 -14.48
CA ALA A 197 0.77 14.04 -14.40
C ALA A 197 1.49 15.26 -15.00
#